data_AF-A0A7D6DGU8-F1
#
_entry.id   AF-A0A7D6DGU8-F1
#
_cell.length_a   1.000
_cell.length_b   1.000
_cell.length_c   1.000
_cell.angle_alpha   90.00
_cell.angle_beta   90.00
_cell.angle_gamma   90.00
#
_symmetry.space_group_name_H-M   'P 1'
#
loop_
_entity.id
_entity.type
_entity.pdbx_description
1 polymer ?
#
loop_
_entity_poly.entity_id
_entity_poly.type
_entity_poly.pdbx_seq_one_letter_code
_entity_poly.pdbx_strand_id
1 'polypeptide(L)'
;MGIIFLLTLIEKMLLAAIPAAGFAMVFNVPVRALKYCALLGAIGYGFRMILMEMSFSIEWTSFCAAILIGIIGIQWSRWWLAHPKVFTVAAIIPMFPGISAYIAMISLVKIAHLGYNAELLETLVTHFFKTLFIVGALSVGLSIPGLWLYRKRPRV
;
A
#
# COMPACT_ATOMS: atom_id res chain seq x y z
N MET A 1 0.87 -2.26 27.51
CA MET A 1 0.82 -1.65 26.17
C MET A 1 1.49 -2.51 25.10
N GLY A 2 2.74 -2.99 25.29
CA GLY A 2 3.46 -3.74 24.24
C GLY A 2 2.83 -5.06 23.77
N ILE A 3 2.29 -5.89 24.67
CA ILE A 3 1.73 -7.21 24.28
C ILE A 3 0.47 -7.07 23.43
N ILE A 4 -0.42 -6.14 23.79
CA ILE A 4 -1.66 -5.88 23.03
C ILE A 4 -1.32 -5.36 21.63
N PHE A 5 -0.35 -4.44 21.54
CA PHE A 5 0.15 -3.96 20.24
C PHE A 5 0.75 -5.09 19.40
N LEU A 6 1.52 -6.00 20.00
CA LEU A 6 2.11 -7.12 19.27
C LEU A 6 1.02 -8.05 18.69
N LEU A 7 -0.02 -8.33 19.47
CA LEU A 7 -1.16 -9.13 19.02
C LEU A 7 -1.93 -8.45 17.90
N THR A 8 -2.22 -7.15 18.02
CA THR A 8 -2.91 -6.40 16.95
C THR A 8 -2.05 -6.30 15.70
N LEU A 9 -0.73 -6.13 15.84
CA LEU A 9 0.20 -6.12 14.71
C LEU A 9 0.14 -7.44 13.94
N ILE A 10 0.27 -8.58 14.62
CA ILE A 10 0.22 -9.90 14.00
C ILE A 10 -1.14 -10.14 13.33
N GLU A 11 -2.25 -9.81 14.01
CA GLU A 11 -3.60 -9.93 13.45
C GLU A 11 -3.73 -9.12 12.15
N LYS A 12 -3.34 -7.84 12.18
CA LYS A 12 -3.46 -6.96 10.99
C LYS A 12 -2.52 -7.38 9.86
N MET A 13 -1.33 -7.90 10.16
CA MET A 13 -0.42 -8.45 9.17
C MET A 13 -1.03 -9.68 8.46
N LEU A 14 -1.62 -10.60 9.22
CA LEU A 14 -2.31 -11.76 8.66
C LEU A 14 -3.52 -11.35 7.81
N LEU A 15 -4.33 -10.41 8.30
CA LEU A 15 -5.46 -9.88 7.56
C LEU A 15 -5.05 -9.14 6.29
N ALA A 16 -3.92 -8.42 6.30
CA ALA A 16 -3.38 -7.75 5.11
C ALA A 16 -2.82 -8.72 4.06
N ALA A 17 -2.36 -9.90 4.48
CA ALA A 17 -1.85 -10.94 3.58
C ALA A 17 -2.95 -11.50 2.65
N ILE A 18 -4.20 -11.57 3.14
CA ILE A 18 -5.35 -12.11 2.39
C ILE A 18 -5.66 -11.28 1.13
N PRO A 19 -5.93 -9.96 1.19
CA PRO A 19 -6.14 -9.15 0.00
C PRO A 19 -4.89 -9.09 -0.88
N ALA A 20 -3.68 -9.07 -0.31
CA ALA A 20 -2.45 -9.12 -1.12
C ALA A 20 -2.39 -10.41 -1.98
N ALA A 21 -2.71 -11.57 -1.41
CA ALA A 21 -2.80 -12.82 -2.15
C ALA A 21 -3.98 -12.84 -3.14
N GLY A 22 -5.14 -12.32 -2.72
CA GLY A 22 -6.34 -12.19 -3.55
C GLY A 22 -6.08 -11.43 -4.84
N PHE A 23 -5.52 -10.23 -4.72
CA PHE A 23 -5.17 -9.42 -5.88
C PHE A 23 -4.00 -9.99 -6.69
N ALA A 24 -3.05 -10.70 -6.06
CA ALA A 24 -2.02 -11.42 -6.81
C ALA A 24 -2.63 -12.50 -7.71
N MET A 25 -3.68 -13.21 -7.27
CA MET A 25 -4.42 -14.15 -8.11
C MET A 25 -5.13 -13.45 -9.28
N VAL A 26 -5.75 -12.28 -9.03
CA VAL A 26 -6.38 -11.46 -10.09
C VAL A 26 -5.35 -11.02 -11.14
N PHE A 27 -4.11 -10.74 -10.73
CA PHE A 27 -3.02 -10.41 -11.65
C PHE A 27 -2.33 -11.62 -12.27
N ASN A 28 -2.90 -12.83 -12.17
CA ASN A 28 -2.37 -14.07 -12.72
C ASN A 28 -0.92 -14.38 -12.26
N VAL A 29 -0.59 -14.06 -11.01
CA VAL A 29 0.70 -14.41 -10.40
C VAL A 29 0.79 -15.94 -10.23
N PRO A 30 1.92 -16.59 -10.58
CA PRO A 30 2.05 -18.04 -10.46
C PRO A 30 1.87 -18.49 -9.01
N VAL A 31 1.22 -19.65 -8.81
CA VAL A 31 0.85 -20.17 -7.48
C VAL A 31 2.03 -20.23 -6.51
N ARG A 32 3.22 -20.57 -7.01
CA ARG A 32 4.46 -20.62 -6.20
C ARG A 32 4.89 -19.24 -5.68
N ALA A 33 4.55 -18.17 -6.39
CA ALA A 33 4.85 -16.78 -6.06
C ALA A 33 3.81 -16.13 -5.12
N LEU A 34 2.58 -16.65 -5.03
CA LEU A 34 1.49 -16.08 -4.23
C LEU A 34 1.87 -15.94 -2.74
N LYS A 35 2.54 -16.95 -2.17
CA LYS A 35 3.02 -16.92 -0.79
C LYS A 35 3.99 -15.76 -0.51
N TYR A 36 4.81 -15.37 -1.49
CA TYR A 36 5.70 -14.22 -1.36
C TYR A 36 4.93 -12.92 -1.47
N CYS A 37 3.91 -12.83 -2.31
CA CYS A 37 3.04 -11.65 -2.39
C CYS A 37 2.28 -11.42 -1.08
N ALA A 38 1.74 -12.49 -0.49
CA ALA A 38 1.07 -12.47 0.80
C ALA A 38 2.01 -12.02 1.93
N LEU A 39 3.22 -12.60 1.98
CA LEU A 39 4.26 -12.23 2.94
C LEU A 39 4.69 -10.76 2.78
N LEU A 40 4.85 -10.29 1.53
CA LEU A 40 5.24 -8.91 1.25
C LEU A 40 4.17 -7.92 1.68
N GLY A 41 2.89 -8.24 1.45
CA GLY A 41 1.76 -7.43 1.91
C GLY A 41 1.67 -7.36 3.42
N ALA A 42 1.89 -8.49 4.11
CA ALA A 42 1.97 -8.53 5.57
C ALA A 42 3.12 -7.67 6.10
N ILE A 43 4.33 -7.81 5.55
CA ILE A 43 5.52 -7.03 5.95
C ILE A 43 5.29 -5.54 5.72
N GLY A 44 4.78 -5.15 4.55
CA GLY A 44 4.54 -3.75 4.21
C GLY A 44 3.49 -3.10 5.12
N TYR A 45 2.37 -3.77 5.36
CA TYR A 45 1.33 -3.28 6.25
C TYR A 45 1.82 -3.20 7.70
N GLY A 46 2.51 -4.23 8.17
CA GLY A 46 3.10 -4.27 9.51
C GLY A 46 4.12 -3.15 9.73
N PHE A 47 5.00 -2.92 8.75
CA PHE A 47 5.97 -1.82 8.81
C PHE A 47 5.28 -0.46 8.86
N ARG A 48 4.20 -0.26 8.09
CA ARG A 48 3.40 0.96 8.18
C ARG A 48 2.83 1.16 9.59
N MET A 49 2.26 0.12 10.18
CA MET A 49 1.68 0.16 11.53
C MET A 49 2.72 0.52 12.59
N ILE A 50 3.92 -0.07 12.52
CA ILE A 50 5.02 0.24 13.44
C ILE A 50 5.42 1.71 13.36
N LEU A 51 5.54 2.26 12.15
CA LEU A 51 5.85 3.68 12.00
C LEU A 51 4.71 4.59 12.47
N MET A 52 3.45 4.16 12.34
CA MET A 52 2.31 4.93 12.86
C MET A 52 2.31 4.99 14.39
N GLU A 53 2.72 3.91 15.07
CA GLU A 53 2.90 3.90 16.52
C GLU A 53 3.98 4.89 16.98
N MET A 54 5.00 5.12 16.14
CA MET A 54 6.02 6.14 16.36
C MET A 54 5.54 7.59 16.05
N SER A 55 4.24 7.80 15.90
CA SER A 55 3.60 9.12 15.65
C SER A 55 3.94 9.75 14.29
N PHE A 56 4.41 8.97 13.31
CA PHE A 56 4.55 9.45 11.93
C PHE A 56 3.19 9.52 11.22
N SER A 57 3.02 10.53 10.35
CA SER A 57 1.82 10.69 9.52
C SER A 57 1.63 9.53 8.55
N ILE A 58 0.38 9.18 8.24
CA ILE A 58 0.04 8.01 7.41
C ILE A 58 0.64 8.07 6.00
N GLU A 59 0.85 9.26 5.47
CA GLU A 59 1.47 9.53 4.18
C GLU A 59 2.94 9.10 4.20
N TRP A 60 3.70 9.55 5.21
CA TRP A 60 5.10 9.21 5.41
C TRP A 60 5.31 7.73 5.71
N THR A 61 4.46 7.13 6.54
CA THR A 61 4.56 5.70 6.85
C THR A 61 4.25 4.85 5.61
N SER A 62 3.27 5.24 4.80
CA SER A 62 2.95 4.57 3.53
C SER A 62 4.09 4.70 2.52
N PHE A 63 4.73 5.87 2.44
CA PHE A 63 5.91 6.10 1.60
C PHE A 63 7.06 5.16 1.97
N CYS A 64 7.44 5.13 3.25
CA CYS A 64 8.53 4.28 3.74
C CYS A 64 8.22 2.79 3.56
N ALA A 65 6.98 2.37 3.78
CA ALA A 65 6.55 1.00 3.54
C ALA A 65 6.59 0.62 2.06
N ALA A 66 6.22 1.51 1.14
CA ALA A 66 6.34 1.25 -0.29
C ALA A 66 7.79 1.12 -0.75
N ILE A 67 8.71 1.91 -0.18
CA ILE A 67 10.16 1.75 -0.40
C ILE A 67 10.63 0.37 0.07
N LEU A 68 10.25 -0.05 1.29
CA LEU A 68 10.60 -1.34 1.84
C LEU A 68 10.09 -2.49 0.94
N ILE A 69 8.82 -2.45 0.54
CA ILE A 69 8.22 -3.40 -0.39
C ILE A 69 8.99 -3.42 -1.71
N GLY A 70 9.36 -2.26 -2.26
CA GLY A 70 10.10 -2.16 -3.51
C GLY A 70 11.51 -2.77 -3.42
N ILE A 71 12.24 -2.53 -2.33
CA ILE A 71 13.57 -3.11 -2.09
C ILE A 71 13.49 -4.63 -2.00
N ILE A 72 12.58 -5.15 -1.17
CA ILE A 72 12.41 -6.60 -0.98
C ILE A 72 11.92 -7.26 -2.28
N GLY A 73 10.96 -6.63 -2.96
CA GLY A 73 10.42 -7.11 -4.22
C GLY A 73 11.47 -7.21 -5.32
N ILE A 74 12.39 -6.23 -5.43
CA ILE A 74 13.52 -6.31 -6.36
C ILE A 74 14.49 -7.44 -5.97
N GLN A 75 14.77 -7.63 -4.68
CA GLN A 75 15.65 -8.71 -4.26
C GLN A 75 15.06 -10.09 -4.58
N TRP A 76 13.76 -10.31 -4.33
CA TRP A 76 13.08 -11.56 -4.68
C TRP A 76 12.89 -11.75 -6.18
N SER A 77 12.71 -10.66 -6.94
CA SER A 77 12.64 -10.71 -8.41
C SER A 77 13.87 -11.39 -9.03
N ARG A 78 15.06 -11.13 -8.46
CA ARG A 78 16.33 -11.70 -8.92
C ARG A 78 16.46 -13.18 -8.61
N TRP A 79 15.88 -13.64 -7.50
CA TRP A 79 15.89 -15.06 -7.15
C TRP A 79 14.90 -15.87 -7.96
N TRP A 80 13.75 -15.29 -8.31
CA TRP A 80 12.69 -15.96 -9.06
C TRP A 80 12.72 -15.71 -10.57
N LEU A 81 13.67 -14.92 -11.08
CA LEU A 81 13.77 -14.50 -12.49
C LEU A 81 12.44 -13.93 -13.02
N ALA A 82 11.68 -13.26 -12.16
CA ALA A 82 10.36 -12.71 -12.46
C ALA A 82 10.36 -11.20 -12.23
N HIS A 83 9.68 -10.43 -13.07
CA HIS A 83 9.71 -8.97 -12.99
C HIS A 83 9.18 -8.47 -11.62
N PRO A 84 9.85 -7.53 -10.92
CA PRO A 84 9.49 -7.12 -9.55
C PRO A 84 8.03 -6.71 -9.36
N LYS A 85 7.43 -6.09 -10.40
CA LYS A 85 6.02 -5.66 -10.41
C LYS A 85 5.03 -6.79 -10.11
N VAL A 86 5.39 -8.04 -10.42
CA VAL A 86 4.57 -9.24 -10.13
C VAL A 86 4.31 -9.36 -8.62
N PHE A 87 5.25 -8.97 -7.78
CA PHE A 87 5.15 -9.08 -6.32
C PHE A 87 4.69 -7.77 -5.67
N THR A 88 5.26 -6.65 -6.11
CA THR A 88 5.15 -5.38 -5.37
C THR A 88 3.80 -4.69 -5.54
N VAL A 89 3.16 -4.83 -6.70
CA VAL A 89 1.86 -4.21 -6.98
C VAL A 89 0.78 -4.84 -6.09
N ALA A 90 0.72 -6.17 -6.03
CA ALA A 90 -0.23 -6.88 -5.18
C ALA A 90 -0.03 -6.60 -3.69
N ALA A 91 1.23 -6.48 -3.24
CA ALA A 91 1.59 -6.26 -1.85
C ALA A 91 1.15 -4.89 -1.29
N ILE A 92 1.05 -3.86 -2.13
CA ILE A 92 0.68 -2.50 -1.69
C ILE A 92 -0.83 -2.31 -1.55
N ILE A 93 -1.63 -3.15 -2.18
CA ILE A 93 -3.09 -3.00 -2.23
C ILE A 93 -3.77 -2.91 -0.85
N PRO A 94 -3.38 -3.67 0.18
CA PRO A 94 -3.97 -3.55 1.52
C PRO A 94 -3.78 -2.16 2.15
N MET A 95 -2.79 -1.39 1.68
CA MET A 95 -2.51 -0.02 2.14
C MET A 95 -3.19 1.06 1.30
N PHE A 96 -3.84 0.69 0.19
CA PHE A 96 -4.48 1.64 -0.71
C PHE A 96 -5.70 2.29 -0.03
N PRO A 97 -5.82 3.62 -0.03
CA PRO A 97 -6.85 4.35 0.72
C PRO A 97 -8.23 4.34 0.03
N GLY A 98 -8.72 3.15 -0.34
CA GLY A 98 -9.94 2.98 -1.14
C GLY A 98 -11.21 3.54 -0.48
N ILE A 99 -11.36 3.37 0.84
CA ILE A 99 -12.51 3.91 1.59
C ILE A 99 -12.52 5.44 1.54
N SER A 100 -11.36 6.08 1.77
CA SER A 100 -11.25 7.54 1.66
C SER A 100 -11.56 8.02 0.25
N ALA A 101 -11.06 7.34 -0.77
CA ALA A 101 -11.34 7.67 -2.17
C ALA A 101 -12.85 7.60 -2.46
N TYR A 102 -13.51 6.56 -1.96
CA TYR A 102 -14.93 6.33 -2.14
C TYR A 102 -15.79 7.37 -1.41
N ILE A 103 -15.42 7.75 -0.19
CA ILE A 103 -16.08 8.82 0.57
C ILE A 103 -15.97 10.16 -0.17
N ALA A 104 -14.77 10.50 -0.67
CA ALA A 104 -14.57 11.71 -1.47
C ALA A 104 -15.48 11.70 -2.71
N MET A 105 -15.52 10.59 -3.45
CA MET A 105 -16.38 10.45 -4.62
C MET A 105 -17.87 10.61 -4.29
N ILE A 106 -18.37 9.95 -3.23
CA ILE A 106 -19.77 10.09 -2.80
C ILE A 106 -20.08 11.53 -2.40
N SER A 107 -19.19 12.20 -1.66
CA SER A 107 -19.40 13.59 -1.24
C SER A 107 -19.50 14.52 -2.45
N LEU A 108 -18.68 14.32 -3.48
CA LEU A 108 -18.78 15.05 -4.74
C LEU A 108 -20.13 14.82 -5.45
N VAL A 109 -20.56 13.56 -5.56
CA VAL A 109 -21.84 13.19 -6.17
C VAL A 109 -23.03 13.81 -5.40
N LYS A 110 -22.97 13.81 -4.06
CA LYS A 110 -23.99 14.44 -3.21
C LYS A 110 -24.05 15.96 -3.43
N ILE A 111 -22.91 16.64 -3.53
CA ILE A 111 -22.87 18.09 -3.82
C ILE A 111 -23.47 18.38 -5.20
N ALA A 112 -23.17 17.53 -6.20
CA ALA A 112 -23.69 17.70 -7.56
C ALA A 112 -25.22 17.53 -7.64
N HIS A 113 -25.80 16.62 -6.85
CA HIS A 113 -27.25 16.34 -6.88
C HIS A 113 -28.08 17.15 -5.87
N LEU A 114 -27.57 17.38 -4.67
CA LEU A 114 -28.29 18.03 -3.56
C LEU A 114 -27.95 19.51 -3.42
N GLY A 115 -26.95 19.99 -4.16
CA GLY A 115 -26.43 21.35 -4.05
C GLY A 115 -25.33 21.48 -3.00
N TYR A 116 -24.82 22.70 -2.87
CA TYR A 116 -23.71 23.01 -1.98
C TYR A 116 -24.05 22.77 -0.50
N ASN A 117 -23.18 22.06 0.20
CA ASN A 117 -23.20 21.91 1.65
C ASN A 117 -21.74 21.97 2.16
N ALA A 118 -21.48 22.82 3.15
CA ALA A 118 -20.15 23.03 3.70
C ALA A 118 -19.55 21.75 4.30
N GLU A 119 -20.34 20.92 4.99
CA GLU A 119 -19.87 19.66 5.60
C GLU A 119 -19.47 18.64 4.53
N LEU A 120 -20.24 18.56 3.44
CA LEU A 120 -19.93 17.68 2.31
C LEU A 120 -18.66 18.15 1.60
N LEU A 121 -18.46 19.46 1.46
CA LEU A 121 -17.25 20.02 0.87
C LEU A 121 -16.02 19.73 1.73
N GLU A 122 -16.10 19.92 3.06
CA GLU A 122 -15.01 19.60 3.98
C GLU A 122 -14.65 18.11 3.92
N THR A 123 -15.66 17.23 3.92
CA THR A 123 -15.48 15.79 3.79
C THR A 123 -14.82 15.43 2.46
N LEU A 124 -15.28 16.04 1.36
CA LEU A 124 -14.70 15.87 0.02
C LEU A 124 -13.22 16.24 0.02
N VAL A 125 -12.89 17.46 0.45
CA VAL A 125 -11.53 18.00 0.43
C VAL A 125 -10.59 17.15 1.29
N THR A 126 -11.00 16.84 2.52
CA THR A 126 -10.18 16.07 3.47
C THR A 126 -9.86 14.68 2.95
N HIS A 127 -10.88 13.93 2.51
CA HIS A 127 -10.68 12.57 2.01
C HIS A 127 -9.98 12.55 0.64
N PHE A 128 -10.22 13.55 -0.21
CA PHE A 128 -9.54 13.70 -1.48
C PHE A 128 -8.03 13.89 -1.29
N PHE A 129 -7.62 14.87 -0.48
CA PHE A 129 -6.19 15.12 -0.24
C PHE A 129 -5.52 13.95 0.49
N LYS A 130 -6.18 13.35 1.49
CA LYS A 130 -5.66 12.15 2.16
C LYS A 130 -5.42 11.01 1.18
N THR A 131 -6.36 10.79 0.26
CA THR A 131 -6.24 9.76 -0.78
C THR A 131 -5.10 10.09 -1.73
N LEU A 132 -5.08 11.33 -2.25
CA LEU A 132 -4.08 11.80 -3.19
C LEU A 132 -2.66 11.65 -2.63
N PHE A 133 -2.42 12.08 -1.39
CA PHE A 133 -1.09 12.00 -0.78
C PHE A 133 -0.68 10.56 -0.46
N ILE A 134 -1.57 9.72 0.04
CA ILE A 134 -1.23 8.30 0.30
C ILE A 134 -0.95 7.57 -1.03
N VAL A 135 -1.77 7.74 -2.05
CA VAL A 135 -1.55 7.10 -3.37
C VAL A 135 -0.26 7.64 -4.02
N GLY A 136 -0.01 8.94 -3.92
CA GLY A 136 1.24 9.56 -4.37
C GLY A 136 2.46 8.99 -3.64
N ALA A 137 2.40 8.91 -2.32
CA ALA A 137 3.43 8.33 -1.47
C ALA A 137 3.73 6.86 -1.83
N LEU A 138 2.70 6.04 -2.04
CA LEU A 138 2.86 4.64 -2.45
C LEU A 138 3.49 4.53 -3.85
N SER A 139 3.04 5.36 -4.80
CA SER A 139 3.51 5.33 -6.19
C SER A 139 4.98 5.77 -6.31
N VAL A 140 5.34 6.87 -5.65
CA VAL A 140 6.72 7.39 -5.64
C VAL A 140 7.63 6.45 -4.84
N GLY A 141 7.18 6.03 -3.65
CA GLY A 141 7.95 5.13 -2.77
C GLY A 141 8.31 3.81 -3.45
N LEU A 142 7.38 3.22 -4.21
CA LEU A 142 7.65 1.99 -4.96
C LEU A 142 8.61 2.20 -6.15
N SER A 143 8.59 3.39 -6.76
CA SER A 143 9.41 3.69 -7.95
C SER A 143 10.88 3.93 -7.61
N ILE A 144 11.18 4.47 -6.42
CA ILE A 144 12.55 4.82 -5.98
C ILE A 144 13.51 3.62 -6.01
N PRO A 145 13.20 2.46 -5.41
CA PRO A 145 14.08 1.30 -5.44
C PRO A 145 14.41 0.84 -6.87
N GLY A 146 13.42 0.87 -7.77
CA GLY A 146 13.62 0.53 -9.16
C GLY A 146 14.62 1.47 -9.84
N LEU A 147 14.39 2.78 -9.75
CA LEU A 147 15.27 3.79 -10.36
C LEU A 147 16.71 3.72 -9.84
N TRP A 148 16.88 3.50 -8.53
CA TRP A 148 18.20 3.45 -7.92
C TRP A 148 18.95 2.15 -8.23
N LEU A 149 18.29 1.00 -8.12
CA LEU A 149 18.93 -0.31 -8.28
C LEU A 149 19.15 -0.70 -9.75
N TYR A 150 18.22 -0.36 -10.66
CA TYR A 150 18.40 -0.64 -12.09
C TYR A 150 19.52 0.17 -12.73
N ARG A 151 19.79 1.39 -12.23
CA ARG A 151 20.93 2.20 -12.70
C ARG A 151 22.28 1.54 -12.46
N LYS A 152 22.43 0.72 -11.41
CA LYS A 152 23.72 0.10 -11.04
C LYS A 152 23.92 -1.33 -11.57
N ARG A 153 22.85 -2.10 -11.79
CA ARG A 153 22.94 -3.48 -12.32
C ARG A 153 21.72 -3.79 -13.20
N PRO A 154 21.77 -3.48 -14.50
CA PRO A 154 20.70 -3.79 -15.44
C PRO A 154 20.74 -5.28 -15.79
N ARG A 155 20.25 -6.13 -14.88
CA ARG A 155 19.97 -7.55 -15.17
C ARG A 155 18.68 -7.92 -14.46
N VAL A 156 17.61 -8.05 -15.23
CA VAL A 156 16.54 -9.03 -15.02
C VAL A 156 16.72 -10.06 -16.10
#